data_AF-A0A511D2L9-F1
#
_entry.id   AF-A0A511D2L9-F1
#
_cell.length_a   1.000
_cell.length_b   1.000
_cell.length_c   1.000
_cell.angle_alpha   90.00
_cell.angle_beta   90.00
_cell.angle_gamma   90.00
#
_symmetry.space_group_name_H-M   'P 1'
#
loop_
_entity.id
_entity.type
_entity.pdbx_description
1 polymer ?
#
loop_
_entity_poly.entity_id
_entity_poly.type
_entity_poly.pdbx_seq_one_letter_code
_entity_poly.pdbx_strand_id
1 'polypeptide(L)' 'MQVIGNPGVDKEDFEFWSLAVSTIGGCGVCLESHEKVLWGAGRIGRPSTRRCGSRRVVNAAAVTLESESALATV' A
#
# COMPACT_ATOMS: atom_id res chain seq x y z
N MET A 1 8.56 8.62 -11.78
CA MET A 1 9.07 7.22 -11.79
C MET A 1 10.58 7.10 -11.52
N GLN A 2 11.32 8.18 -11.24
CA GLN A 2 12.79 8.12 -11.07
C GLN A 2 13.24 7.39 -9.78
N VAL A 3 12.41 7.34 -8.75
CA VAL A 3 12.78 6.82 -7.42
C VAL A 3 12.72 5.29 -7.28
N ILE A 4 12.05 4.60 -8.20
CA ILE A 4 11.83 3.13 -8.08
C ILE A 4 13.12 2.35 -8.33
N GLY A 5 14.01 2.86 -9.18
CA GLY A 5 15.30 2.23 -9.45
C GLY A 5 16.27 2.30 -8.27
N ASN A 6 16.13 3.31 -7.40
CA ASN A 6 16.96 3.51 -6.22
C ASN A 6 16.13 4.16 -5.09
N PRO A 7 15.36 3.36 -4.32
CA PRO A 7 14.42 3.88 -3.34
C PRO A 7 15.09 4.36 -2.03
N GLY A 8 16.40 4.18 -1.86
CA GLY A 8 17.13 4.57 -0.65
C GLY A 8 16.81 3.72 0.60
N VAL A 9 15.98 2.69 0.43
CA VAL A 9 15.60 1.69 1.43
C VAL A 9 15.65 0.31 0.78
N ASP A 10 15.43 -0.75 1.56
CA ASP A 10 15.31 -2.10 1.00
C ASP A 10 14.17 -2.14 -0.04
N LYS A 11 14.50 -2.70 -1.21
CA LYS A 11 13.59 -2.73 -2.35
C LYS A 11 12.27 -3.42 -2.01
N GLU A 12 12.33 -4.46 -1.20
CA GLU A 12 11.15 -5.22 -0.79
C GLU A 12 10.23 -4.41 0.12
N ASP A 13 10.78 -3.57 1.00
CA ASP A 13 9.99 -2.66 1.84
C ASP A 13 9.37 -1.53 1.01
N PHE A 14 10.14 -0.98 0.07
CA PHE A 14 9.65 0.02 -0.87
C PHE A 14 8.47 -0.50 -1.72
N GLU A 15 8.60 -1.71 -2.26
CA GLU A 15 7.55 -2.37 -3.06
C GLU A 15 6.32 -2.69 -2.19
N PHE A 16 6.52 -3.05 -0.93
CA PHE A 16 5.42 -3.28 0.02
C PHE A 16 4.63 -2.00 0.31
N TRP A 17 5.30 -0.88 0.57
CA TRP A 17 4.63 0.41 0.74
C TRP A 17 3.97 0.90 -0.55
N SER A 18 4.61 0.70 -1.69
CA SER A 18 4.07 1.08 -3.01
C SER A 18 2.83 0.27 -3.37
N LEU A 19 2.81 -1.03 -3.05
CA LEU A 19 1.62 -1.88 -3.15
C LEU A 19 0.49 -1.34 -2.24
N ALA A 20 0.81 -0.95 -1.01
CA ALA A 20 -0.16 -0.39 -0.08
C ALA A 20 -0.77 0.93 -0.59
N VAL A 21 0.05 1.86 -1.09
CA VAL A 21 -0.42 3.13 -1.68
C VAL A 21 -1.24 2.89 -2.95
N SER A 22 -0.83 1.96 -3.81
CA SER A 22 -1.58 1.57 -5.01
C SER A 22 -2.97 1.03 -4.68
N THR A 23 -3.08 0.35 -3.54
CA THR A 23 -4.33 -0.17 -2.99
C THR A 23 -5.27 0.94 -2.49
N ILE A 24 -4.73 2.05 -1.99
CA ILE A 24 -5.49 3.25 -1.62
C ILE A 24 -5.97 3.98 -2.88
N GLY A 25 -5.07 4.23 -3.82
CA GLY A 25 -5.38 4.94 -5.08
C GLY A 25 -6.23 4.15 -6.07
N GLY A 26 -6.37 2.84 -5.89
CA GLY A 26 -7.22 1.98 -6.73
C GLY A 26 -6.65 1.70 -8.13
N CYS A 27 -5.33 1.83 -8.32
CA CYS A 27 -4.71 1.55 -9.62
C CYS A 27 -4.40 0.06 -9.78
N GLY A 28 -5.26 -0.66 -10.53
CA GLY A 28 -5.10 -2.11 -10.75
C GLY A 28 -3.76 -2.51 -11.36
N VAL A 29 -3.22 -1.70 -12.28
CA VAL A 29 -1.93 -1.96 -12.95
C VAL A 29 -0.76 -1.85 -11.97
N CYS A 30 -0.77 -0.84 -11.10
CA CYS A 30 0.28 -0.68 -10.09
C CYS A 30 0.23 -1.80 -9.05
N LEU A 31 -0.97 -2.23 -8.65
CA LEU A 31 -1.13 -3.39 -7.76
C LEU A 31 -0.45 -4.63 -8.33
N GLU A 32 -0.81 -5.02 -9.55
CA GLU A 32 -0.28 -6.24 -10.17
C GLU A 32 1.24 -6.16 -10.33
N SER A 33 1.76 -4.98 -10.72
CA SER A 33 3.20 -4.75 -10.86
C SER A 33 3.95 -4.93 -9.53
N HIS A 34 3.51 -4.25 -8.47
CA HIS A 34 4.18 -4.31 -7.16
C HIS A 34 4.02 -5.69 -6.50
N GLU A 35 2.85 -6.33 -6.66
CA GLU A 35 2.60 -7.70 -6.18
C GLU A 35 3.53 -8.71 -6.86
N LYS A 36 3.74 -8.59 -8.17
CA LYS A 36 4.65 -9.48 -8.91
C LYS A 36 6.10 -9.39 -8.43
N VAL A 37 6.56 -8.21 -8.01
CA VAL A 37 7.92 -8.03 -7.47
C VAL A 37 8.03 -8.71 -6.09
N LEU A 38 7.07 -8.48 -5.20
CA LEU A 38 7.04 -9.10 -3.87
C LEU A 38 6.86 -10.62 -3.92
N TRP A 39 6.13 -11.11 -4.93
CA TRP A 39 6.04 -12.53 -5.25
C TRP A 39 7.41 -13.13 -5.58
N GLY A 40 8.13 -12.50 -6.52
CA GLY A 40 9.46 -12.95 -6.93
C GLY A 40 10.46 -12.96 -5.77
N ALA A 41 10.29 -12.07 -4.79
CA ALA A 41 11.08 -12.00 -3.57
C ALA A 41 10.62 -13.00 -2.47
N GLY A 42 9.57 -13.78 -2.69
CA GLY A 42 9.04 -14.73 -1.70
C GLY A 42 8.39 -14.08 -0.48
N ARG A 43 8.13 -12.76 -0.51
CA ARG A 43 7.55 -11.99 0.60
C ARG A 43 6.03 -12.17 0.73
N ILE A 44 5.38 -12.69 -0.32
CA ILE A 44 3.94 -12.98 -0.35
C ILE A 44 3.66 -14.32 -1.05
N GLY A 45 2.76 -15.13 -0.48
CA GLY A 45 2.28 -16.41 -1.05
C GLY A 45 1.10 -16.25 -2.02
N ARG A 46 0.67 -17.35 -2.69
CA ARG A 46 -0.27 -17.42 -3.86
C ARG A 46 -1.32 -16.31 -3.91
N PRO A 47 -1.64 -15.71 -5.09
CA PRO A 47 -2.63 -14.65 -5.18
C PRO A 47 -3.98 -15.25 -4.82
N SER A 48 -4.32 -15.09 -3.54
CA SER A 48 -5.67 -15.30 -3.06
C SER A 48 -6.23 -13.90 -2.97
N THR A 49 -7.40 -13.73 -3.55
CA THR A 49 -8.27 -12.56 -3.57
C THR A 49 -8.67 -12.04 -2.16
N ARG A 50 -7.91 -12.40 -1.12
CA ARG A 50 -8.04 -12.03 0.28
C ARG A 50 -6.70 -11.52 0.83
N ARG A 51 -6.19 -10.38 0.37
CA ARG A 51 -5.13 -9.69 1.14
C ARG A 51 -5.06 -8.19 0.93
N CYS A 52 -6.17 -7.52 1.21
CA CYS A 52 -6.20 -6.08 1.48
C CYS A 52 -6.91 -5.82 2.81
N GLY A 53 -6.47 -6.47 3.88
CA GLY A 53 -6.88 -6.11 5.25
C GLY A 53 -6.26 -4.78 5.68
N SER A 54 -5.01 -4.52 5.28
CA SER A 54 -4.27 -3.29 5.63
C SER A 54 -4.90 -2.03 5.07
N ARG A 55 -5.46 -2.05 3.84
CA ARG A 55 -6.21 -0.91 3.26
C ARG A 55 -7.34 -0.46 4.17
N ARG A 56 -8.18 -1.39 4.64
CA ARG A 56 -9.32 -1.05 5.49
C ARG A 56 -8.86 -0.48 6.82
N VAL A 57 -7.79 -1.02 7.40
CA VAL A 57 -7.27 -0.55 8.69
C VAL A 57 -6.62 0.83 8.58
N VAL A 58 -5.74 1.05 7.60
CA VAL A 58 -5.06 2.34 7.40
C VAL A 58 -6.04 3.42 6.95
N ASN A 59 -6.96 3.10 6.03
CA ASN A 59 -8.01 4.04 5.62
C ASN A 59 -8.99 4.34 6.75
N ALA A 60 -9.34 3.35 7.58
CA ALA A 60 -10.18 3.60 8.75
C ALA A 60 -9.47 4.53 9.75
N ALA A 61 -8.18 4.28 10.04
CA ALA A 61 -7.40 5.13 10.93
C ALA A 61 -7.28 6.57 10.41
N ALA A 62 -7.02 6.74 9.10
CA ALA A 62 -6.96 8.06 8.48
C ALA A 62 -8.29 8.82 8.58
N VAL A 63 -9.41 8.16 8.27
CA VAL A 63 -10.75 8.76 8.37
C VAL A 63 -11.12 9.11 9.81
N THR A 64 -10.72 8.30 10.79
CA THR A 64 -10.91 8.63 12.21
C THR A 64 -10.18 9.92 12.59
N LEU A 65 -8.90 10.05 12.23
CA LEU A 65 -8.10 11.24 12.52
C LEU A 65 -8.63 12.49 11.81
N GLU A 66 -9.06 12.36 10.54
CA GLU A 66 -9.70 13.46 9.81
C GLU A 66 -11.01 13.89 10.49
N SER A 67 -11.82 12.94 10.95
CA SER A 67 -13.09 13.22 11.64
C SER A 67 -12.87 13.92 12.98
N GLU A 68 -11.87 13.48 13.75
CA GLU A 68 -11.45 14.15 14.99
C GLU A 68 -10.98 15.58 14.73
N SER A 69 -10.18 15.79 13.69
CA SER A 69 -9.70 17.13 13.32
C SER A 69 -10.85 18.05 12.89
N ALA A 70 -11.84 17.55 12.16
CA ALA A 70 -13.00 18.32 11.74
C ALA A 70 -13.88 18.71 12.94
N LEU A 71 -14.07 17.80 13.91
CA LEU A 71 -14.81 18.09 15.14
C LEU A 71 -14.08 19.08 16.05
N ALA A 72 -12.75 19.09 16.06
CA ALA A 72 -11.97 20.05 16.85
C ALA A 72 -12.05 21.50 16.34
N THR A 73 -12.57 21.70 15.13
CA THR A 73 -12.72 23.03 14.50
C THR A 73 -14.12 23.64 14.61
N VAL A 74 -15.05 22.97 15.29
CA VAL A 74 -16.42 23.43 15.60
C VAL A 74 -16.50 23.87 17.06
#